data_AF-A0A0D2WU22-F1
#
_entry.id   AF-A0A0D2WU22-F1
#
_cell.length_a   1.000
_cell.length_b   1.000
_cell.length_c   1.000
_cell.angle_alpha   90.00
_cell.angle_beta   90.00
_cell.angle_gamma   90.00
#
_symmetry.space_group_name_H-M   'P 1'
#
loop_
_entity.id
_entity.type
_entity.pdbx_description
1 polymer ?
#
loop_
_entity_poly.entity_id
_entity_poly.type
_entity_poly.pdbx_seq_one_letter_code
_entity_poly.pdbx_strand_id
1 'polypeptide(L)'
;MSTTRKSFAQAASRTGRAPRELEVLVFGATGFTGTLVARYLAERLPAGSKWGIAGRDAAKLNKVKSELIALRGSCAEDVVVVDGVDVESELSIKAATARTWVLLNCVGPFIAYGIPVVRSCIETHTDYVDITGEPRFVSAVVEQFHQRATEADVLIVPCCGFDSIPADLGVWYTLQLPGCIDAATQTSRVQSVKTVIAARANLSNGTFTTAIEAVGMSQLSDLRQLMQAWYNSGSLSQFLFPPAANAPRFSIQYMRAVKDWVMPLPVIDTAIVRRSWELTPKASGSSTTNVASPYPSPFYYGQYYQMRGFKSVLKLVLFFPILLLLTVVARFPGGRAYLQRFGPKQRQGPSEERRKRSWFKSQVIAYDAKGAVLAQGVVSGGDPGYTETAKMLSECALLLAHHRYELPLRAGVATTASAFGNHLVSSLSAAGIKFEDVTGKDPTSAAKRQS
;
A
#
# COMPACT_ATOMS: atom_id res chain seq x y z
N MET A 1 13.64 -8.66 -27.50
CA MET A 1 12.68 -9.79 -27.65
C MET A 1 13.26 -11.17 -27.28
N SER A 2 14.57 -11.43 -27.37
CA SER A 2 15.18 -12.72 -26.95
C SER A 2 15.49 -12.84 -25.44
N THR A 3 15.55 -11.72 -24.72
CA THR A 3 15.99 -11.65 -23.31
C THR A 3 14.91 -12.02 -22.29
N THR A 4 13.63 -11.70 -22.54
CA THR A 4 12.53 -11.94 -21.57
C THR A 4 12.12 -13.41 -21.49
N ARG A 5 12.05 -14.12 -22.63
CA ARG A 5 11.77 -15.58 -22.64
C ARG A 5 12.87 -16.41 -21.97
N LYS A 6 14.11 -15.91 -21.97
CA LYS A 6 15.22 -16.59 -21.28
C LYS A 6 15.06 -16.53 -19.76
N SER A 7 14.39 -15.52 -19.19
CA SER A 7 14.34 -15.36 -17.73
C SER A 7 13.46 -16.39 -17.03
N PHE A 8 12.30 -16.78 -17.56
CA PHE A 8 11.40 -17.72 -16.87
C PHE A 8 11.86 -19.17 -16.90
N ALA A 9 12.36 -19.65 -18.04
CA ALA A 9 12.95 -20.98 -18.13
C ALA A 9 14.24 -21.07 -17.31
N GLN A 10 15.04 -19.99 -17.27
CA GLN A 10 16.22 -19.91 -16.40
C GLN A 10 15.84 -19.73 -14.92
N ALA A 11 14.74 -19.04 -14.59
CA ALA A 11 14.24 -18.91 -13.22
C ALA A 11 13.68 -20.25 -12.70
N ALA A 12 12.87 -20.96 -13.49
CA ALA A 12 12.40 -22.30 -13.15
C ALA A 12 13.58 -23.30 -13.00
N SER A 13 14.56 -23.24 -13.91
CA SER A 13 15.79 -24.04 -13.85
C SER A 13 16.68 -23.72 -12.65
N ARG A 14 16.74 -22.46 -12.20
CA ARG A 14 17.56 -22.01 -11.06
C ARG A 14 16.92 -22.28 -9.70
N THR A 15 15.60 -22.50 -9.64
CA THR A 15 14.83 -22.51 -8.39
C THR A 15 14.38 -23.90 -7.95
N GLY A 16 14.52 -24.91 -8.82
CA GLY A 16 13.93 -26.23 -8.57
C GLY A 16 12.40 -26.21 -8.46
N ARG A 17 11.73 -25.09 -8.78
CA ARG A 17 10.27 -24.98 -8.76
C ARG A 17 9.68 -25.54 -10.04
N ALA A 18 8.57 -26.26 -9.92
CA ALA A 18 7.82 -26.77 -11.06
C ALA A 18 7.46 -25.63 -12.04
N PRO A 19 7.53 -25.87 -13.36
CA PRO A 19 7.16 -24.87 -14.35
C PRO A 19 5.72 -24.42 -14.12
N ARG A 20 5.52 -23.10 -14.00
CA ARG A 20 4.19 -22.48 -13.86
C ARG A 20 3.73 -21.91 -15.19
N GLU A 21 2.42 -21.88 -15.37
CA GLU A 21 1.78 -21.38 -16.58
C GLU A 21 1.75 -19.85 -16.61
N LEU A 22 1.45 -19.22 -15.47
CA LEU A 22 1.19 -17.78 -15.35
C LEU A 22 2.30 -17.08 -14.58
N GLU A 23 2.82 -16.01 -15.15
CA GLU A 23 3.77 -15.10 -14.52
C GLU A 23 3.07 -14.30 -13.41
N VAL A 24 1.89 -13.76 -13.73
CA VAL A 24 1.05 -13.02 -12.79
C VAL A 24 -0.42 -13.40 -12.93
N LEU A 25 -1.15 -13.43 -11.81
CA LEU A 25 -2.60 -13.67 -11.78
C LEU A 25 -3.30 -12.60 -10.94
N VAL A 26 -4.27 -11.90 -11.54
CA VAL A 26 -5.11 -10.91 -10.85
C VAL A 26 -6.33 -11.57 -10.25
N PHE A 27 -6.35 -11.77 -8.93
CA PHE A 27 -7.52 -12.30 -8.23
C PHE A 27 -8.48 -11.17 -7.82
N GLY A 28 -9.75 -11.30 -8.19
CA GLY A 28 -10.75 -10.24 -8.03
C GLY A 28 -10.83 -9.29 -9.22
N ALA A 29 -10.49 -9.76 -10.42
CA ALA A 29 -10.39 -8.94 -11.64
C ALA A 29 -11.72 -8.29 -12.09
N THR A 30 -12.85 -8.84 -11.66
CA THR A 30 -14.20 -8.28 -11.94
C THR A 30 -14.59 -7.15 -10.98
N GLY A 31 -13.81 -6.94 -9.91
CA GLY A 31 -13.97 -5.82 -8.99
C GLY A 31 -13.39 -4.54 -9.58
N PHE A 32 -13.83 -3.39 -9.09
CA PHE A 32 -13.43 -2.09 -9.64
C PHE A 32 -11.90 -1.89 -9.69
N THR A 33 -11.20 -2.11 -8.57
CA THR A 33 -9.74 -2.01 -8.53
C THR A 33 -9.07 -3.09 -9.38
N GLY A 34 -9.57 -4.34 -9.32
CA GLY A 34 -9.04 -5.44 -10.13
C GLY A 34 -9.12 -5.21 -11.64
N THR A 35 -10.20 -4.56 -12.12
CA THR A 35 -10.31 -4.17 -13.54
C THR A 35 -9.26 -3.11 -13.92
N LEU A 36 -8.97 -2.15 -13.05
CA LEU A 36 -7.92 -1.15 -13.29
C LEU A 36 -6.52 -1.79 -13.29
N VAL A 37 -6.27 -2.75 -12.39
CA VAL A 37 -5.03 -3.54 -12.36
C VAL A 37 -4.87 -4.32 -13.66
N ALA A 38 -5.91 -5.03 -14.10
CA ALA A 38 -5.88 -5.78 -15.36
C ALA A 38 -5.63 -4.87 -16.57
N ARG A 39 -6.25 -3.68 -16.62
CA ARG A 39 -5.99 -2.69 -17.67
C ARG A 39 -4.54 -2.22 -17.68
N TYR A 40 -4.00 -1.88 -16.51
CA TYR A 40 -2.62 -1.44 -16.38
C TYR A 40 -1.64 -2.53 -16.84
N LEU A 41 -1.85 -3.78 -16.42
CA LEU A 41 -1.03 -4.91 -16.85
C LEU A 41 -1.10 -5.15 -18.36
N ALA A 42 -2.29 -5.06 -18.97
CA ALA A 42 -2.45 -5.23 -20.42
C ALA A 42 -1.69 -4.17 -21.25
N GLU A 43 -1.51 -2.97 -20.70
CA GLU A 43 -0.75 -1.88 -21.33
C GLU A 43 0.77 -2.01 -21.10
N ARG A 44 1.19 -2.63 -19.99
CA ARG A 44 2.60 -2.67 -19.56
C ARG A 44 3.33 -3.95 -19.88
N LEU A 45 2.66 -5.09 -19.83
CA LEU A 45 3.28 -6.38 -20.07
C LEU A 45 3.74 -6.49 -21.52
N PRO A 46 4.96 -7.01 -21.78
CA PRO A 46 5.42 -7.31 -23.12
C PRO A 46 4.45 -8.27 -23.85
N ALA A 47 4.37 -8.15 -25.18
CA ALA A 47 3.63 -9.10 -26.00
C ALA A 47 4.13 -10.55 -25.77
N GLY A 48 3.22 -11.50 -25.61
CA GLY A 48 3.54 -12.90 -25.32
C GLY A 48 3.86 -13.20 -23.85
N SER A 49 3.62 -12.26 -22.93
CA SER A 49 3.67 -12.54 -21.48
C SER A 49 2.48 -13.41 -21.08
N LYS A 50 2.71 -14.42 -20.24
CA LYS A 50 1.63 -15.32 -19.79
C LYS A 50 1.03 -14.82 -18.49
N TRP A 51 -0.16 -14.23 -18.55
CA TRP A 51 -0.82 -13.68 -17.38
C TRP A 51 -2.31 -13.99 -17.37
N GLY A 52 -2.93 -13.90 -16.20
CA GLY A 52 -4.34 -14.26 -16.05
C GLY A 52 -5.16 -13.33 -15.18
N ILE A 53 -6.48 -13.48 -15.33
CA ILE A 53 -7.50 -12.87 -14.49
C ILE A 53 -8.34 -13.96 -13.82
N ALA A 54 -8.58 -13.82 -12.51
CA ALA A 54 -9.28 -14.80 -11.70
C ALA A 54 -10.49 -14.23 -10.96
N GLY A 55 -11.52 -15.06 -10.82
CA GLY A 55 -12.73 -14.77 -10.05
C GLY A 55 -13.79 -15.86 -10.21
N ARG A 56 -14.93 -15.67 -9.56
CA ARG A 56 -16.02 -16.67 -9.49
C ARG A 56 -16.86 -16.77 -10.76
N ASP A 57 -17.03 -15.65 -11.46
CA ASP A 57 -18.03 -15.50 -12.52
C ASP A 57 -17.34 -15.42 -13.89
N ALA A 58 -17.42 -16.53 -14.63
CA ALA A 58 -16.82 -16.66 -15.96
C ALA A 58 -17.36 -15.62 -16.95
N ALA A 59 -18.64 -15.28 -16.91
CA ALA A 59 -19.24 -14.30 -17.82
C ALA A 59 -18.67 -12.90 -17.58
N LYS A 60 -18.53 -12.50 -16.30
CA LYS A 60 -17.91 -11.22 -15.94
C LYS A 60 -16.42 -11.17 -16.30
N LEU A 61 -15.69 -12.27 -16.10
CA LEU A 61 -14.27 -12.34 -16.48
C LEU A 61 -14.09 -12.23 -18.00
N ASN A 62 -14.92 -12.91 -18.78
CA ASN A 62 -14.89 -12.81 -20.24
C ASN A 62 -15.24 -11.39 -20.71
N LYS A 63 -16.16 -10.70 -20.03
CA LYS A 63 -16.43 -9.27 -20.30
C LYS A 63 -15.18 -8.42 -20.07
N VAL A 64 -14.48 -8.60 -18.94
CA VAL A 64 -13.21 -7.89 -18.67
C VAL A 64 -12.18 -8.21 -19.76
N LYS A 65 -12.01 -9.47 -20.14
CA LYS A 65 -11.10 -9.87 -21.23
C LYS A 65 -11.44 -9.16 -22.56
N SER A 66 -12.72 -9.13 -22.95
CA SER A 66 -13.14 -8.42 -24.16
C SER A 66 -12.86 -6.92 -24.10
N GLU A 67 -13.06 -6.28 -22.95
CA GLU A 67 -12.72 -4.87 -22.74
C GLU A 67 -11.21 -4.62 -22.85
N LEU A 68 -10.38 -5.53 -22.34
CA LEU A 68 -8.92 -5.45 -22.48
C LEU A 68 -8.48 -5.58 -23.95
N ILE A 69 -9.04 -6.53 -24.69
CA ILE A 69 -8.74 -6.73 -26.13
C ILE A 69 -9.10 -5.46 -26.91
N ALA A 70 -10.25 -4.84 -26.60
CA ALA A 70 -10.70 -3.62 -27.25
C ALA A 70 -9.76 -2.42 -27.02
N LEU A 71 -9.03 -2.38 -25.89
CA LEU A 71 -8.05 -1.34 -25.59
C LEU A 71 -6.76 -1.44 -26.42
N ARG A 72 -6.58 -2.52 -27.20
CA ARG A 72 -5.35 -2.82 -27.99
C ARG A 72 -4.06 -2.76 -27.16
N GLY A 73 -4.10 -3.22 -25.92
CA GLY A 73 -2.91 -3.41 -25.10
C GLY A 73 -1.96 -4.45 -25.72
N SER A 74 -0.67 -4.34 -25.45
CA SER A 74 0.39 -5.16 -26.07
C SER A 74 0.24 -6.67 -25.86
N CYS A 75 -0.50 -7.10 -24.84
CA CYS A 75 -0.71 -8.52 -24.49
C CYS A 75 -2.17 -8.85 -24.14
N ALA A 76 -3.13 -8.02 -24.57
CA ALA A 76 -4.52 -8.18 -24.17
C ALA A 76 -5.16 -9.50 -24.68
N GLU A 77 -4.66 -10.04 -25.79
CA GLU A 77 -5.10 -11.32 -26.35
C GLU A 77 -4.56 -12.53 -25.56
N ASP A 78 -3.43 -12.36 -24.87
CA ASP A 78 -2.73 -13.40 -24.12
C ASP A 78 -3.35 -13.68 -22.74
N VAL A 79 -4.41 -12.96 -22.36
CA VAL A 79 -5.08 -13.08 -21.05
C VAL A 79 -5.74 -14.45 -20.88
N VAL A 80 -5.30 -15.19 -19.87
CA VAL A 80 -5.93 -16.45 -19.43
C VAL A 80 -7.04 -16.15 -18.43
N VAL A 81 -8.23 -16.70 -18.66
CA VAL A 81 -9.35 -16.65 -17.71
C VAL A 81 -9.26 -17.84 -16.77
N VAL A 82 -9.19 -17.57 -15.47
CA VAL A 82 -9.21 -18.58 -14.40
C VAL A 82 -10.50 -18.40 -13.61
N ASP A 83 -11.56 -19.07 -14.05
CA ASP A 83 -12.88 -18.98 -13.42
C ASP A 83 -13.04 -19.91 -12.22
N GLY A 84 -14.17 -19.82 -11.52
CA GLY A 84 -14.49 -20.67 -10.37
C GLY A 84 -13.63 -20.46 -9.14
N VAL A 85 -12.76 -19.44 -9.12
CA VAL A 85 -11.91 -19.12 -7.96
C VAL A 85 -12.75 -18.37 -6.94
N ASP A 86 -13.11 -19.05 -5.86
CA ASP A 86 -13.93 -18.55 -4.76
C ASP A 86 -13.11 -18.47 -3.47
N VAL A 87 -13.26 -17.35 -2.75
CA VAL A 87 -12.66 -17.15 -1.42
C VAL A 87 -13.17 -18.15 -0.39
N GLU A 88 -14.36 -18.72 -0.61
CA GLU A 88 -14.95 -19.75 0.25
C GLU A 88 -14.45 -21.17 -0.07
N SER A 89 -13.69 -21.36 -1.15
CA SER A 89 -13.20 -22.66 -1.60
C SER A 89 -11.68 -22.71 -1.64
N GLU A 90 -11.07 -23.25 -0.57
CA GLU A 90 -9.60 -23.41 -0.48
C GLU A 90 -9.02 -24.21 -1.65
N LEU A 91 -9.74 -25.23 -2.14
CA LEU A 91 -9.32 -26.01 -3.30
C LEU A 91 -9.19 -25.15 -4.57
N SER A 92 -10.15 -24.25 -4.80
CA SER A 92 -10.13 -23.37 -5.98
C SER A 92 -8.96 -22.38 -5.93
N ILE A 93 -8.69 -21.81 -4.75
CA ILE A 93 -7.58 -20.89 -4.51
C ILE A 93 -6.25 -21.61 -4.70
N LYS A 94 -6.12 -22.83 -4.15
CA LYS A 94 -4.92 -23.65 -4.28
C LYS A 94 -4.64 -24.04 -5.73
N ALA A 95 -5.67 -24.40 -6.50
CA ALA A 95 -5.53 -24.69 -7.92
C ALA A 95 -5.07 -23.46 -8.73
N ALA A 96 -5.59 -22.26 -8.41
CA ALA A 96 -5.20 -21.02 -9.07
C ALA A 96 -3.75 -20.61 -8.74
N THR A 97 -3.37 -20.68 -7.46
CA THR A 97 -2.01 -20.35 -7.00
C THR A 97 -0.98 -21.37 -7.49
N ALA A 98 -1.31 -22.66 -7.55
CA ALA A 98 -0.44 -23.70 -8.10
C ALA A 98 0.00 -23.45 -9.56
N ARG A 99 -0.78 -22.70 -10.34
CA ARG A 99 -0.46 -22.36 -11.75
C ARG A 99 0.34 -21.07 -11.92
N THR A 100 0.61 -20.35 -10.83
CA THR A 100 1.03 -18.94 -10.86
C THR A 100 2.37 -18.71 -10.16
N TRP A 101 3.18 -17.78 -10.65
CA TRP A 101 4.38 -17.28 -9.96
C TRP A 101 4.06 -16.18 -8.93
N VAL A 102 3.28 -15.16 -9.33
CA VAL A 102 2.88 -14.05 -8.46
C VAL A 102 1.36 -13.83 -8.47
N LEU A 103 0.74 -13.82 -7.30
CA LEU A 103 -0.68 -13.52 -7.14
C LEU A 103 -0.89 -12.05 -6.71
N LEU A 104 -1.72 -11.32 -7.45
CA LEU A 104 -2.21 -9.99 -7.07
C LEU A 104 -3.62 -10.12 -6.49
N ASN A 105 -3.77 -9.94 -5.18
CA ASN A 105 -5.07 -10.06 -4.52
C ASN A 105 -5.79 -8.72 -4.39
N CYS A 106 -6.90 -8.58 -5.10
CA CYS A 106 -7.82 -7.43 -5.05
C CYS A 106 -9.15 -7.75 -4.35
N VAL A 107 -9.24 -8.89 -3.65
CA VAL A 107 -10.48 -9.35 -3.01
C VAL A 107 -10.50 -9.00 -1.53
N GLY A 108 -11.29 -7.98 -1.19
CA GLY A 108 -11.61 -7.63 0.20
C GLY A 108 -13.06 -7.98 0.59
N PRO A 109 -13.42 -7.89 1.89
CA PRO A 109 -12.55 -7.54 3.03
C PRO A 109 -11.48 -8.59 3.34
N PHE A 110 -10.24 -8.15 3.56
CA PHE A 110 -9.07 -9.02 3.69
C PHE A 110 -9.05 -9.80 5.00
N ILE A 111 -9.52 -9.24 6.10
CA ILE A 111 -9.62 -9.97 7.36
C ILE A 111 -10.53 -11.20 7.25
N ALA A 112 -11.56 -11.14 6.40
CA ALA A 112 -12.49 -12.23 6.18
C ALA A 112 -11.95 -13.25 5.17
N TYR A 113 -11.33 -12.78 4.08
CA TYR A 113 -11.06 -13.62 2.90
C TYR A 113 -9.57 -13.78 2.54
N GLY A 114 -8.69 -12.96 3.09
CA GLY A 114 -7.27 -12.91 2.69
C GLY A 114 -6.42 -14.03 3.29
N ILE A 115 -6.74 -14.51 4.50
CA ILE A 115 -5.91 -15.50 5.20
C ILE A 115 -5.80 -16.83 4.43
N PRO A 116 -6.90 -17.43 3.92
CA PRO A 116 -6.82 -18.64 3.09
C PRO A 116 -6.00 -18.44 1.81
N VAL A 117 -6.03 -17.23 1.24
CA VAL A 117 -5.27 -16.88 0.04
C VAL A 117 -3.77 -16.85 0.32
N VAL A 118 -3.34 -16.15 1.38
CA VAL A 118 -1.94 -16.11 1.80
C VAL A 118 -1.42 -17.51 2.13
N ARG A 119 -2.20 -18.30 2.87
CA ARG A 119 -1.86 -19.70 3.19
C ARG A 119 -1.63 -20.52 1.91
N SER A 120 -2.55 -20.43 0.94
CA SER A 120 -2.45 -21.16 -0.32
C SER A 120 -1.22 -20.73 -1.14
N CYS A 121 -0.89 -19.44 -1.14
CA CYS A 121 0.31 -18.93 -1.80
C CYS A 121 1.58 -19.54 -1.21
N ILE A 122 1.67 -19.62 0.12
CA ILE A 122 2.82 -20.24 0.81
C ILE A 122 2.92 -21.73 0.49
N GLU A 123 1.81 -22.46 0.61
CA GLU A 123 1.76 -23.91 0.33
C GLU A 123 2.10 -24.25 -1.13
N THR A 124 1.84 -23.32 -2.06
CA THR A 124 2.10 -23.49 -3.48
C THR A 124 3.35 -22.76 -3.95
N HIS A 125 4.17 -22.22 -3.05
CA HIS A 125 5.39 -21.47 -3.39
C HIS A 125 5.16 -20.31 -4.39
N THR A 126 4.06 -19.58 -4.21
CA THR A 126 3.62 -18.44 -5.03
C THR A 126 3.85 -17.15 -4.27
N ASP A 127 4.54 -16.17 -4.87
CA ASP A 127 4.70 -14.85 -4.22
C ASP A 127 3.37 -14.08 -4.26
N TYR A 128 3.18 -13.17 -3.30
CA TYR A 128 1.88 -12.53 -3.06
C TYR A 128 2.01 -11.03 -2.88
N VAL A 129 1.11 -10.27 -3.50
CA VAL A 129 0.89 -8.84 -3.25
C VAL A 129 -0.59 -8.51 -3.12
N ASP A 130 -0.93 -7.51 -2.32
CA ASP A 130 -2.31 -7.03 -2.20
C ASP A 130 -2.43 -5.53 -1.95
N ILE A 131 -3.66 -5.04 -1.93
CA ILE A 131 -4.01 -3.63 -1.68
C ILE A 131 -4.62 -3.40 -0.30
N THR A 132 -4.36 -4.28 0.67
CA THR A 132 -5.01 -4.18 1.98
C THR A 132 -4.59 -2.91 2.72
N GLY A 133 -5.56 -2.27 3.38
CA GLY A 133 -5.33 -1.23 4.39
C GLY A 133 -5.71 -1.69 5.80
N GLU A 134 -5.99 -2.99 5.99
CA GLU A 134 -6.59 -3.54 7.21
C GLU A 134 -5.53 -3.98 8.24
N PRO A 135 -5.30 -3.25 9.35
CA PRO A 135 -4.20 -3.55 10.28
C PRO A 135 -4.30 -4.92 10.94
N ARG A 136 -5.53 -5.38 11.24
CA ARG A 136 -5.77 -6.70 11.85
C ARG A 136 -5.35 -7.83 10.91
N PHE A 137 -5.61 -7.68 9.62
CA PHE A 137 -5.21 -8.68 8.63
C PHE A 137 -3.68 -8.72 8.51
N VAL A 138 -3.03 -7.57 8.38
CA VAL A 138 -1.56 -7.50 8.29
C VAL A 138 -0.88 -8.07 9.53
N SER A 139 -1.38 -7.75 10.73
CA SER A 139 -0.86 -8.31 11.99
C SER A 139 -0.95 -9.84 11.98
N ALA A 140 -2.13 -10.38 11.65
CA ALA A 140 -2.35 -11.82 11.57
C ALA A 140 -1.44 -12.48 10.52
N VAL A 141 -1.24 -11.84 9.36
CA VAL A 141 -0.37 -12.38 8.31
C VAL A 141 1.08 -12.45 8.78
N VAL A 142 1.59 -11.39 9.39
CA VAL A 142 2.96 -11.37 9.90
C VAL A 142 3.15 -12.41 11.01
N GLU A 143 2.28 -12.42 12.02
CA GLU A 143 2.35 -13.35 13.17
C GLU A 143 2.30 -14.82 12.72
N GLN A 144 1.36 -15.16 11.84
CA GLN A 144 1.10 -16.55 11.49
C GLN A 144 1.99 -17.08 10.37
N PHE A 145 2.46 -16.20 9.47
CA PHE A 145 3.06 -16.63 8.20
C PHE A 145 4.46 -16.10 7.93
N HIS A 146 5.04 -15.17 8.70
CA HIS A 146 6.39 -14.67 8.41
C HIS A 146 7.42 -15.81 8.35
N GLN A 147 7.49 -16.65 9.39
CA GLN A 147 8.43 -17.78 9.41
C GLN A 147 8.11 -18.82 8.32
N ARG A 148 6.83 -19.19 8.16
CA ARG A 148 6.41 -20.18 7.14
C ARG A 148 6.73 -19.73 5.72
N ALA A 149 6.55 -18.44 5.42
CA ALA A 149 6.91 -17.87 4.13
C ALA A 149 8.43 -17.84 3.93
N THR A 150 9.21 -17.57 4.98
CA THR A 150 10.68 -17.68 4.95
C THR A 150 11.14 -19.11 4.63
N GLU A 151 10.57 -20.10 5.32
CA GLU A 151 10.88 -21.53 5.11
C GLU A 151 10.46 -22.02 3.71
N ALA A 152 9.35 -21.49 3.17
CA ALA A 152 8.87 -21.81 1.83
C ALA A 152 9.55 -21.01 0.71
N ASP A 153 10.51 -20.12 1.01
CA ASP A 153 11.14 -19.19 0.05
C ASP A 153 10.11 -18.29 -0.69
N VAL A 154 9.01 -17.93 -0.03
CA VAL A 154 7.93 -17.12 -0.58
C VAL A 154 7.99 -15.71 -0.02
N LEU A 155 7.82 -14.70 -0.88
CA LEU A 155 7.68 -13.31 -0.48
C LEU A 155 6.20 -12.91 -0.47
N ILE A 156 5.72 -12.46 0.69
CA ILE A 156 4.38 -11.95 0.90
C ILE A 156 4.49 -10.45 1.19
N VAL A 157 3.93 -9.59 0.33
CA VAL A 157 4.02 -8.13 0.49
C VAL A 157 2.61 -7.52 0.52
N PRO A 158 2.00 -7.39 1.71
CA PRO A 158 0.73 -6.68 1.84
C PRO A 158 0.90 -5.17 1.62
N CYS A 159 -0.21 -4.46 1.47
CA CYS A 159 -0.25 -2.99 1.41
C CYS A 159 0.48 -2.38 0.20
N CYS A 160 0.48 -3.06 -0.95
CA CYS A 160 1.03 -2.59 -2.22
C CYS A 160 0.09 -1.59 -2.93
N GLY A 161 -0.40 -0.59 -2.20
CA GLY A 161 -1.26 0.47 -2.72
C GLY A 161 -0.95 1.83 -2.12
N PHE A 162 -1.79 2.82 -2.42
CA PHE A 162 -1.64 4.19 -1.89
C PHE A 162 -1.66 4.24 -0.36
N ASP A 163 -2.37 3.30 0.27
CA ASP A 163 -2.47 3.20 1.73
C ASP A 163 -1.12 3.01 2.41
N SER A 164 -0.04 2.60 1.73
CA SER A 164 1.27 2.50 2.39
C SER A 164 2.48 2.84 1.53
N ILE A 165 2.45 2.67 0.20
CA ILE A 165 3.62 2.92 -0.64
C ILE A 165 4.14 4.37 -0.53
N PRO A 166 3.33 5.43 -0.64
CA PRO A 166 3.81 6.81 -0.53
C PRO A 166 4.43 7.15 0.83
N ALA A 167 4.02 6.45 1.90
CA ALA A 167 4.62 6.60 3.22
C ALA A 167 5.91 5.78 3.31
N ASP A 168 5.83 4.48 3.04
CA ASP A 168 6.91 3.52 3.20
C ASP A 168 8.08 3.79 2.24
N LEU A 169 7.83 3.83 0.93
CA LEU A 169 8.86 4.19 -0.05
C LEU A 169 9.25 5.66 0.01
N GLY A 170 8.34 6.54 0.45
CA GLY A 170 8.66 7.95 0.64
C GLY A 170 9.78 8.12 1.68
N VAL A 171 9.70 7.39 2.79
CA VAL A 171 10.77 7.34 3.80
C VAL A 171 12.04 6.72 3.23
N TRP A 172 11.93 5.56 2.58
CA TRP A 172 13.07 4.89 1.94
C TRP A 172 13.85 5.83 1.00
N TYR A 173 13.13 6.57 0.15
CA TYR A 173 13.70 7.54 -0.78
C TYR A 173 14.35 8.72 -0.03
N THR A 174 13.63 9.31 0.93
CA THR A 174 14.08 10.54 1.62
C THR A 174 15.33 10.31 2.47
N LEU A 175 15.45 9.14 3.09
CA LEU A 175 16.61 8.81 3.91
C LEU A 175 17.91 8.62 3.10
N GLN A 176 17.81 8.46 1.78
CA GLN A 176 18.97 8.39 0.88
C GLN A 176 19.37 9.77 0.32
N LEU A 177 18.60 10.83 0.61
CA LEU A 177 18.92 12.17 0.12
C LEU A 177 20.18 12.75 0.79
N PRO A 178 20.88 13.69 0.13
CA PRO A 178 22.04 14.35 0.69
C PRO A 178 21.73 14.98 2.07
N GLY A 179 22.65 14.79 3.01
CA GLY A 179 22.52 15.33 4.37
C GLY A 179 21.90 14.37 5.39
N CYS A 180 21.23 13.29 4.97
CA CYS A 180 20.71 12.26 5.87
C CYS A 180 21.79 11.33 6.45
N ILE A 181 22.90 11.13 5.72
CA ILE A 181 24.03 10.30 6.15
C ILE A 181 25.24 11.21 6.39
N ASP A 182 25.96 10.98 7.49
CA ASP A 182 27.24 11.61 7.77
C ASP A 182 28.32 10.97 6.89
N ALA A 183 28.99 11.78 6.08
CA ALA A 183 29.97 11.28 5.11
C ALA A 183 31.21 10.66 5.78
N ALA A 184 31.59 11.14 6.98
CA ALA A 184 32.78 10.68 7.67
C ALA A 184 32.52 9.38 8.45
N THR A 185 31.39 9.29 9.15
CA THR A 185 31.06 8.12 9.99
C THR A 185 30.23 7.07 9.26
N GLN A 186 29.68 7.39 8.08
CA GLN A 186 28.72 6.54 7.36
C GLN A 186 27.50 6.16 8.24
N THR A 187 27.15 7.03 9.19
CA THR A 187 26.00 6.83 10.08
C THR A 187 24.87 7.80 9.74
N SER A 188 23.63 7.40 10.04
CA SER A 188 22.48 8.27 9.83
C SER A 188 22.51 9.46 10.81
N ARG A 189 22.31 10.66 10.27
CA ARG A 189 22.11 11.91 11.04
C ARG A 189 20.65 12.09 11.44
N VAL A 190 19.75 11.31 10.83
CA VAL A 190 18.31 11.37 11.06
C VAL A 190 17.98 10.79 12.43
N GLN A 191 17.07 11.42 13.15
CA GLN A 191 16.51 10.90 14.40
C GLN A 191 15.00 10.69 14.29
N SER A 192 14.30 11.58 13.58
CA SER A 192 12.87 11.45 13.36
C SER A 192 12.47 11.78 11.95
N VAL A 193 11.42 11.13 11.49
CA VAL A 193 10.80 11.33 10.17
C VAL A 193 9.32 11.62 10.36
N LYS A 194 8.83 12.64 9.65
CA LYS A 194 7.40 12.94 9.61
C LYS A 194 6.94 12.95 8.18
N THR A 195 5.82 12.28 7.92
CA THR A 195 5.18 12.25 6.61
C THR A 195 3.85 12.99 6.68
N VAL A 196 3.62 13.87 5.71
CA VAL A 196 2.44 14.71 5.60
C VAL A 196 1.76 14.43 4.27
N ILE A 197 0.57 13.81 4.33
CA ILE A 197 -0.24 13.52 3.15
C ILE A 197 -1.21 14.67 2.88
N ALA A 198 -1.26 15.08 1.62
CA ALA A 198 -2.32 15.90 1.06
C ALA A 198 -2.91 15.17 -0.15
N ALA A 199 -4.23 15.15 -0.27
CA ALA A 199 -4.90 14.60 -1.44
C ALA A 199 -6.12 15.44 -1.81
N ARG A 200 -6.43 15.50 -3.12
CA ARG A 200 -7.72 15.97 -3.61
C ARG A 200 -8.58 14.78 -3.99
N ALA A 201 -9.06 14.06 -3.00
CA ALA A 201 -10.35 13.42 -3.11
C ALA A 201 -11.39 14.50 -2.74
N ASN A 202 -12.39 14.80 -3.58
CA ASN A 202 -13.37 15.84 -3.28
C ASN A 202 -14.16 15.48 -2.00
N LEU A 203 -13.65 15.91 -0.84
CA LEU A 203 -14.22 15.72 0.49
C LEU A 203 -15.43 16.63 0.75
N SER A 204 -15.75 17.58 -0.14
CA SER A 204 -16.89 18.49 0.08
C SER A 204 -18.25 17.78 0.09
N ASN A 205 -18.40 16.67 -0.66
CA ASN A 205 -19.49 15.69 -0.49
C ASN A 205 -19.01 14.43 0.26
N GLY A 206 -17.69 14.21 0.32
CA GLY A 206 -17.06 13.03 0.90
C GLY A 206 -17.04 12.99 2.43
N THR A 207 -17.04 14.12 3.15
CA THR A 207 -17.07 14.08 4.63
C THR A 207 -18.33 13.38 5.16
N PHE A 208 -19.47 13.54 4.47
CA PHE A 208 -20.72 12.86 4.81
C PHE A 208 -20.65 11.36 4.49
N THR A 209 -20.08 10.99 3.34
CA THR A 209 -19.87 9.58 2.94
C THR A 209 -18.86 8.88 3.84
N THR A 210 -17.72 9.52 4.14
CA THR A 210 -16.70 9.03 5.07
C THR A 210 -17.22 8.94 6.50
N ALA A 211 -18.08 9.87 6.94
CA ALA A 211 -18.75 9.78 8.24
C ALA A 211 -19.73 8.59 8.29
N ILE A 212 -20.51 8.36 7.24
CA ILE A 212 -21.41 7.21 7.15
C ILE A 212 -20.62 5.90 7.01
N GLU A 213 -19.49 5.89 6.32
CA GLU A 213 -18.57 4.75 6.22
C GLU A 213 -17.91 4.44 7.57
N ALA A 214 -17.40 5.45 8.29
CA ALA A 214 -16.84 5.28 9.63
C ALA A 214 -17.88 4.79 10.65
N VAL A 215 -19.12 5.28 10.54
CA VAL A 215 -20.26 4.88 11.39
C VAL A 215 -20.85 3.52 10.95
N GLY A 216 -20.77 3.18 9.66
CA GLY A 216 -21.30 1.95 9.08
C GLY A 216 -20.36 0.75 9.18
N MET A 217 -19.04 0.99 9.23
CA MET A 217 -17.99 -0.03 9.41
C MET A 217 -17.73 -0.39 10.88
N SER A 218 -18.38 0.24 11.86
CA SER A 218 -18.10 -0.07 13.27
C SER A 218 -19.29 0.17 14.19
N GLN A 219 -19.58 -0.80 15.07
CA GLN A 219 -20.15 -0.44 16.36
C GLN A 219 -19.06 0.35 17.11
N LEU A 220 -19.37 1.42 17.83
CA LEU A 220 -18.35 2.21 18.54
C LEU A 220 -17.54 1.37 19.57
N SER A 221 -18.09 0.22 19.99
CA SER A 221 -17.37 -0.82 20.73
C SER A 221 -16.22 -1.44 19.91
N ASP A 222 -16.39 -1.61 18.61
CA ASP A 222 -15.38 -2.13 17.68
C ASP A 222 -14.27 -1.13 17.44
N LEU A 223 -14.53 0.18 17.44
CA LEU A 223 -13.49 1.21 17.40
C LEU A 223 -12.65 1.23 18.68
N ARG A 224 -13.30 1.09 19.85
CA ARG A 224 -12.59 0.98 21.13
C ARG A 224 -11.83 -0.35 21.25
N GLN A 225 -12.38 -1.46 20.77
CA GLN A 225 -11.71 -2.75 20.70
C GLN A 225 -10.67 -2.82 19.58
N LEU A 226 -10.81 -2.05 18.50
CA LEU A 226 -9.80 -1.85 17.47
C LEU A 226 -8.65 -1.07 18.08
N MET A 227 -8.91 0.06 18.73
CA MET A 227 -7.87 0.82 19.43
C MET A 227 -7.26 0.02 20.59
N GLN A 228 -8.03 -0.76 21.36
CA GLN A 228 -7.47 -1.62 22.40
C GLN A 228 -6.71 -2.81 21.82
N ALA A 229 -7.17 -3.46 20.74
CA ALA A 229 -6.40 -4.49 20.03
C ALA A 229 -5.16 -3.91 19.34
N TRP A 230 -5.24 -2.66 18.88
CA TRP A 230 -4.11 -1.87 18.38
C TRP A 230 -3.06 -1.68 19.48
N TYR A 231 -3.48 -1.36 20.70
CA TYR A 231 -2.57 -1.28 21.85
C TYR A 231 -2.14 -2.66 22.41
N ASN A 232 -2.97 -3.70 22.30
CA ASN A 232 -2.81 -4.97 23.03
C ASN A 232 -2.42 -6.19 22.16
N SER A 233 -2.20 -6.07 20.84
CA SER A 233 -1.73 -7.21 20.02
C SER A 233 -0.30 -7.64 20.38
N GLY A 234 -0.19 -8.62 21.28
CA GLY A 234 1.08 -9.17 21.76
C GLY A 234 2.01 -9.57 20.62
N SER A 235 3.20 -8.97 20.61
CA SER A 235 4.31 -9.03 19.64
C SER A 235 4.30 -7.97 18.52
N LEU A 236 3.18 -7.70 17.82
CA LEU A 236 3.12 -6.68 16.76
C LEU A 236 2.52 -5.32 17.17
N SER A 237 1.82 -5.19 18.29
CA SER A 237 1.34 -3.90 18.80
C SER A 237 2.49 -2.95 19.12
N GLN A 238 3.65 -3.51 19.52
CA GLN A 238 4.89 -2.76 19.73
C GLN A 238 5.42 -2.16 18.43
N PHE A 239 5.22 -2.86 17.31
CA PHE A 239 5.67 -2.46 15.98
C PHE A 239 4.66 -1.56 15.28
N LEU A 240 3.35 -1.75 15.52
CA LEU A 240 2.29 -0.92 14.95
C LEU A 240 2.20 0.48 15.61
N PHE A 241 2.60 0.62 16.89
CA PHE A 241 2.39 1.86 17.65
C PHE A 241 3.60 2.30 18.49
N PRO A 242 3.89 3.61 18.61
CA PRO A 242 4.90 4.08 19.55
C PRO A 242 4.56 3.66 20.99
N PRO A 243 5.58 3.42 21.85
CA PRO A 243 5.35 3.38 23.29
C PRO A 243 4.52 4.60 23.71
N ALA A 244 3.58 4.46 24.64
CA ALA A 244 2.61 5.50 25.00
C ALA A 244 3.22 6.89 25.29
N ALA A 245 4.48 6.94 25.75
CA ALA A 245 5.25 8.17 25.94
C ALA A 245 5.50 8.98 24.65
N ASN A 246 5.49 8.32 23.48
CA ASN A 246 5.80 8.88 22.16
C ASN A 246 4.61 8.81 21.18
N ALA A 247 3.42 8.40 21.64
CA ALA A 247 2.23 8.41 20.81
C ALA A 247 1.89 9.87 20.45
N PRO A 248 1.66 10.20 19.16
CA PRO A 248 1.25 11.54 18.80
C PRO A 248 -0.05 11.85 19.53
N ARG A 249 -0.02 12.85 20.42
CA ARG A 249 -1.26 13.41 20.99
C ARG A 249 -2.15 13.77 19.80
N PHE A 250 -3.42 13.35 19.83
CA PHE A 250 -4.43 13.73 18.84
C PHE A 250 -4.72 15.23 18.97
N SER A 251 -3.79 16.04 18.49
CA SER A 251 -3.89 17.48 18.46
C SER A 251 -3.54 17.98 17.07
N ILE A 252 -4.33 18.95 16.62
CA ILE A 252 -4.05 19.71 15.41
C ILE A 252 -2.86 20.61 15.72
N GLN A 253 -1.81 20.54 14.90
CA GLN A 253 -0.56 21.24 15.13
C GLN A 253 -0.16 22.00 13.87
N TYR A 254 0.45 23.16 14.02
CA TYR A 254 1.05 23.86 12.89
C TYR A 254 2.46 23.31 12.64
N MET A 255 2.71 22.76 11.45
CA MET A 255 4.02 22.22 11.09
C MET A 255 4.76 23.20 10.17
N ARG A 256 5.79 23.85 10.73
CA ARG A 256 6.61 24.85 10.02
C ARG A 256 7.20 24.34 8.71
N ALA A 257 7.64 23.08 8.69
CA ALA A 257 8.26 22.45 7.51
C ALA A 257 7.33 22.36 6.28
N VAL A 258 6.01 22.37 6.47
CA VAL A 258 5.01 22.44 5.38
C VAL A 258 4.22 23.74 5.35
N LYS A 259 4.50 24.66 6.29
CA LYS A 259 3.81 25.95 6.51
C LYS A 259 2.27 25.80 6.63
N ASP A 260 1.80 24.70 7.21
CA ASP A 260 0.37 24.43 7.29
C ASP A 260 -0.01 23.67 8.57
N TRP A 261 -1.32 23.62 8.82
CA TRP A 261 -1.89 22.82 9.90
C TRP A 261 -1.92 21.35 9.52
N VAL A 262 -1.59 20.50 10.47
CA VAL A 262 -1.58 19.06 10.31
C VAL A 262 -2.33 18.38 11.44
N MET A 263 -2.88 17.21 11.15
CA MET A 263 -3.53 16.35 12.13
C MET A 263 -2.96 14.93 12.04
N PRO A 264 -2.64 14.27 13.15
CA PRO A 264 -2.22 12.87 13.14
C PRO A 264 -3.25 11.99 12.44
N LEU A 265 -2.79 11.05 11.62
CA LEU A 265 -3.64 10.02 10.99
C LEU A 265 -3.43 8.67 11.69
N PRO A 266 -4.48 8.07 12.28
CA PRO A 266 -4.42 6.71 12.81
C PRO A 266 -4.57 5.68 11.69
N VAL A 267 -3.60 5.62 10.79
CA VAL A 267 -3.55 4.68 9.66
C VAL A 267 -2.43 3.67 9.85
N ILE A 268 -2.49 2.57 9.09
CA ILE A 268 -1.54 1.45 9.18
C ILE A 268 -0.10 1.84 8.85
N ASP A 269 0.10 2.94 8.10
CA ASP A 269 1.37 3.39 7.54
C ASP A 269 2.49 3.44 8.57
N THR A 270 2.19 3.91 9.80
CA THR A 270 3.19 4.00 10.88
C THR A 270 3.80 2.65 11.19
N ALA A 271 2.98 1.61 11.17
CA ALA A 271 3.42 0.24 11.40
C ALA A 271 4.24 -0.31 10.24
N ILE A 272 3.81 -0.03 9.01
CA ILE A 272 4.50 -0.50 7.81
C ILE A 272 5.90 0.12 7.76
N VAL A 273 6.05 1.44 7.96
CA VAL A 273 7.36 2.11 7.95
C VAL A 273 8.28 1.57 9.06
N ARG A 274 7.74 1.29 10.26
CA ARG A 274 8.51 0.69 11.35
C ARG A 274 8.96 -0.73 11.05
N ARG A 275 8.07 -1.53 10.47
CA ARG A 275 8.43 -2.86 10.00
C ARG A 275 9.54 -2.81 8.94
N SER A 276 9.50 -1.86 8.02
CA SER A 276 10.59 -1.65 7.05
C SER A 276 11.92 -1.34 7.75
N TRP A 277 11.90 -0.51 8.80
CA TRP A 277 13.07 -0.24 9.63
C TRP A 277 13.61 -1.49 10.34
N GLU A 278 12.74 -2.38 10.83
CA GLU A 278 13.15 -3.65 11.46
C GLU A 278 13.73 -4.66 10.48
N LEU A 279 13.10 -4.80 9.32
CA LEU A 279 13.49 -5.78 8.30
C LEU A 279 14.75 -5.37 7.54
N THR A 280 15.11 -4.09 7.53
CA THR A 280 16.31 -3.61 6.84
C THR A 280 17.55 -3.77 7.75
N PRO A 281 18.59 -4.54 7.33
CA PRO A 281 19.77 -4.78 8.15
C PRO A 281 20.45 -3.49 8.59
N LYS A 282 20.48 -3.22 9.89
CA LYS A 282 21.15 -2.03 10.44
C LYS A 282 22.67 -2.19 10.29
N ALA A 283 23.38 -1.09 10.04
CA ALA A 283 24.82 -1.09 9.97
C ALA A 283 25.42 -1.46 11.35
N SER A 284 25.61 -2.75 11.59
CA SER A 284 26.30 -3.28 12.76
C SER A 284 27.08 -4.54 12.37
N GLY A 285 28.35 -4.33 12.01
CA GLY A 285 29.48 -5.23 12.26
C GLY A 285 29.62 -6.57 11.55
N SER A 286 28.54 -7.22 11.10
CA SER A 286 28.65 -8.53 10.45
C SER A 286 27.35 -8.93 9.77
N SER A 287 27.18 -8.56 8.50
CA SER A 287 26.20 -9.22 7.64
C SER A 287 26.62 -9.11 6.19
N THR A 288 26.52 -10.23 5.47
CA THR A 288 26.94 -10.48 4.09
C THR A 288 26.08 -9.79 3.02
N THR A 289 25.35 -8.72 3.38
CA THR A 289 24.51 -7.93 2.46
C THR A 289 25.08 -6.53 2.30
N ASN A 290 25.59 -6.21 1.10
CA ASN A 290 26.32 -4.98 0.75
C ASN A 290 25.47 -3.70 0.69
N VAL A 291 24.40 -3.57 1.48
CA VAL A 291 23.57 -2.35 1.49
C VAL A 291 23.53 -1.78 2.90
N ALA A 292 24.20 -0.65 3.11
CA ALA A 292 24.06 0.15 4.33
C ALA A 292 22.59 0.59 4.45
N SER A 293 21.92 0.21 5.54
CA SER A 293 20.53 0.62 5.76
C SER A 293 20.42 2.15 5.88
N PRO A 294 19.49 2.79 5.15
CA PRO A 294 19.30 4.23 5.23
C PRO A 294 18.57 4.63 6.54
N TYR A 295 18.02 3.67 7.30
CA TYR A 295 17.25 3.98 8.50
C TYR A 295 18.13 4.21 9.75
N PRO A 296 17.81 5.23 10.57
CA PRO A 296 18.54 5.49 11.80
C PRO A 296 18.22 4.49 12.92
N SER A 297 19.03 4.49 13.97
CA SER A 297 18.76 3.77 15.23
C SER A 297 19.13 4.68 16.40
N PRO A 298 18.17 5.15 17.23
CA PRO A 298 16.73 4.88 17.18
C PRO A 298 16.00 5.54 15.98
N PHE A 299 14.78 5.08 15.68
CA PHE A 299 13.94 5.61 14.59
C PHE A 299 12.56 6.04 15.09
N TYR A 300 12.24 7.32 14.92
CA TYR A 300 10.93 7.87 15.24
C TYR A 300 10.18 8.24 13.96
N TYR A 301 8.94 7.78 13.82
CA TYR A 301 8.08 8.05 12.67
C TYR A 301 6.72 8.61 13.10
N GLY A 302 6.20 9.60 12.36
CA GLY A 302 4.86 10.12 12.53
C GLY A 302 4.15 10.42 11.20
N GLN A 303 2.88 10.02 11.11
CA GLN A 303 2.03 10.21 9.93
C GLN A 303 0.98 11.30 10.19
N TYR A 304 0.84 12.23 9.25
CA TYR A 304 -0.06 13.37 9.38
C TYR A 304 -0.84 13.65 8.09
N TYR A 305 -2.05 14.18 8.23
CA TYR A 305 -2.83 14.76 7.15
C TYR A 305 -2.65 16.29 7.11
N GLN A 306 -2.45 16.84 5.91
CA GLN A 306 -2.38 18.28 5.70
C GLN A 306 -3.78 18.91 5.67
N MET A 307 -4.04 19.80 6.62
CA MET A 307 -5.25 20.61 6.68
C MET A 307 -5.00 21.94 5.98
N ARG A 308 -5.41 22.04 4.71
CA ARG A 308 -5.15 23.21 3.85
C ARG A 308 -5.75 24.51 4.42
N GLY A 309 -4.95 25.23 5.21
CA GLY A 309 -5.33 26.48 5.86
C GLY A 309 -6.34 26.32 7.01
N PHE A 310 -6.46 27.39 7.79
CA PHE A 310 -7.29 27.44 9.00
C PHE A 310 -8.79 27.16 8.74
N LYS A 311 -9.31 27.48 7.54
CA LYS A 311 -10.70 27.15 7.17
C LYS A 311 -10.99 25.65 7.19
N SER A 312 -10.00 24.81 6.87
CA SER A 312 -10.13 23.35 6.92
C SER A 312 -10.19 22.84 8.36
N VAL A 313 -9.44 23.47 9.26
CA VAL A 313 -9.49 23.24 10.71
C VAL A 313 -10.89 23.58 11.26
N LEU A 314 -11.40 24.76 10.93
CA LEU A 314 -12.73 25.19 11.38
C LEU A 314 -13.84 24.25 10.90
N LYS A 315 -13.80 23.81 9.63
CA LYS A 315 -14.76 22.83 9.10
C LYS A 315 -14.74 21.51 9.88
N LEU A 316 -13.56 21.00 10.23
CA LEU A 316 -13.44 19.76 11.00
C LEU A 316 -14.02 19.93 12.41
N VAL A 317 -13.70 21.02 13.11
CA VAL A 317 -14.20 21.32 14.45
C VAL A 317 -15.73 21.45 14.45
N LEU A 318 -16.30 22.15 13.46
CA LEU A 318 -17.76 22.29 13.32
C LEU A 318 -18.45 20.97 12.93
N PHE A 319 -17.75 20.08 12.22
CA PHE A 319 -18.29 18.78 11.83
C PHE A 319 -18.23 17.73 12.94
N PHE A 320 -17.27 17.83 13.86
CA PHE A 320 -17.10 16.89 14.97
C PHE A 320 -18.38 16.62 15.81
N PRO A 321 -19.16 17.63 16.24
CA PRO A 321 -20.41 17.38 16.95
C PRO A 321 -21.47 16.67 16.08
N ILE A 322 -21.49 16.91 14.76
CA ILE A 322 -22.39 16.22 13.83
C ILE A 322 -21.99 14.74 13.74
N LEU A 323 -20.70 14.45 13.63
CA LEU A 323 -20.19 13.07 13.64
C LEU A 323 -20.56 12.37 14.95
N LEU A 324 -20.38 13.02 16.11
CA LEU A 324 -20.78 12.47 17.41
C LEU A 324 -22.29 12.18 17.44
N LEU A 325 -23.13 13.09 16.95
CA LEU A 325 -24.57 12.86 16.85
C LEU A 325 -24.91 11.66 15.95
N LEU A 326 -24.29 11.55 14.76
CA LEU A 326 -24.49 10.41 13.86
C LEU A 326 -24.10 9.09 14.53
N THR A 327 -22.99 9.07 15.29
CA THR A 327 -22.56 7.88 16.04
C THR A 327 -23.56 7.49 17.13
N VAL A 328 -24.21 8.47 17.77
CA VAL A 328 -25.27 8.22 18.75
C VAL A 328 -26.53 7.70 18.06
N VAL A 329 -26.96 8.30 16.95
CA VAL A 329 -28.12 7.87 16.18
C VAL A 329 -27.96 6.44 15.65
N ALA A 330 -26.76 6.07 15.21
CA ALA A 330 -26.47 4.73 14.73
C ALA A 330 -26.55 3.62 15.79
N ARG A 331 -26.54 3.97 17.10
CA ARG A 331 -26.76 2.99 18.17
C ARG A 331 -28.20 2.49 18.24
N PHE A 332 -29.16 3.22 17.66
CA PHE A 332 -30.56 2.83 17.65
C PHE A 332 -30.89 2.05 16.36
N PRO A 333 -31.61 0.93 16.42
CA PRO A 333 -31.93 0.12 15.24
C PRO A 333 -32.59 0.90 14.09
N GLY A 334 -33.55 1.79 14.40
CA GLY A 334 -34.21 2.65 13.42
C GLY A 334 -33.28 3.73 12.83
N GLY A 335 -32.40 4.30 13.67
CA GLY A 335 -31.39 5.26 13.23
C GLY A 335 -30.34 4.62 12.32
N ARG A 336 -29.86 3.42 12.65
CA ARG A 336 -28.93 2.64 11.82
C ARG A 336 -29.54 2.32 10.44
N ALA A 337 -30.78 1.83 10.41
CA ALA A 337 -31.47 1.53 9.16
C ALA A 337 -31.67 2.79 8.30
N TYR A 338 -32.02 3.93 8.93
CA TYR A 338 -32.13 5.22 8.26
C TYR A 338 -30.80 5.66 7.65
N LEU A 339 -29.70 5.61 8.40
CA LEU A 339 -28.36 5.99 7.92
C LEU A 339 -27.86 5.08 6.79
N GLN A 340 -28.13 3.77 6.86
CA GLN A 340 -27.76 2.81 5.81
C GLN A 340 -28.50 3.07 4.49
N ARG A 341 -29.74 3.61 4.53
CA ARG A 341 -30.51 3.96 3.32
C ARG A 341 -29.86 5.08 2.51
N PHE A 342 -29.15 5.98 3.17
CA PHE A 342 -28.39 7.08 2.55
C PHE A 342 -26.89 6.77 2.42
N GLY A 343 -26.47 5.57 2.86
CA GLY A 343 -25.10 5.09 2.71
C GLY A 343 -24.73 4.83 1.25
N PRO A 344 -23.44 4.91 0.91
CA PRO A 344 -22.98 4.65 -0.45
C PRO A 344 -23.38 3.23 -0.89
N LYS A 345 -24.03 3.12 -2.06
CA LYS A 345 -24.25 1.84 -2.74
C LYS A 345 -22.90 1.34 -3.27
N GLN A 346 -22.11 0.68 -2.42
CA GLN A 346 -20.70 0.30 -2.64
C GLN A 346 -20.46 -0.75 -3.76
N ARG A 347 -20.84 -0.47 -5.01
CA ARG A 347 -20.47 -1.34 -6.14
C ARG A 347 -19.85 -0.63 -7.34
N GLN A 348 -20.00 0.68 -7.44
CA GLN A 348 -19.42 1.46 -8.54
C GLN A 348 -18.38 2.41 -7.95
N GLY A 349 -17.10 2.19 -8.29
CA GLY A 349 -16.04 3.13 -7.94
C GLY A 349 -16.22 4.49 -8.64
N PRO A 350 -15.40 5.50 -8.34
CA PRO A 350 -15.56 6.84 -8.89
C PRO A 350 -15.46 6.85 -10.42
N SER A 351 -16.16 7.77 -11.09
CA SER A 351 -16.07 7.93 -12.54
C SER A 351 -14.65 8.26 -13.01
N GLU A 352 -14.31 7.95 -14.26
CA GLU A 352 -12.99 8.22 -14.83
C GLU A 352 -12.63 9.71 -14.77
N GLU A 353 -13.57 10.59 -15.10
CA GLU A 353 -13.39 12.05 -15.02
C GLU A 353 -13.12 12.52 -13.59
N ARG A 354 -13.72 11.89 -12.59
CA ARG A 354 -13.41 12.18 -11.18
C ARG A 354 -11.99 11.74 -10.86
N ARG A 355 -11.56 10.56 -11.30
CA ARG A 355 -10.19 10.05 -11.09
C ARG A 355 -9.14 10.95 -11.75
N LYS A 356 -9.36 11.42 -12.99
CA LYS A 356 -8.45 12.34 -13.70
C LYS A 356 -8.23 13.67 -12.98
N ARG A 357 -9.17 14.13 -12.16
CA ARG A 357 -9.07 15.38 -11.38
C ARG A 357 -8.51 15.18 -9.96
N SER A 358 -8.36 13.93 -9.54
CA SER A 358 -7.78 13.57 -8.25
C SER A 358 -6.25 13.58 -8.33
N TRP A 359 -5.61 13.93 -7.21
CA TRP A 359 -4.16 13.89 -7.07
C TRP A 359 -3.80 13.62 -5.61
N PHE A 360 -2.57 13.16 -5.37
CA PHE A 360 -1.98 13.06 -4.04
C PHE A 360 -0.56 13.64 -3.98
N LYS A 361 -0.16 14.02 -2.77
CA LYS A 361 1.19 14.44 -2.40
C LYS A 361 1.52 13.92 -1.01
N SER A 362 2.57 13.12 -0.89
CA SER A 362 3.16 12.66 0.37
C SER A 362 4.48 13.38 0.57
N GLN A 363 4.57 14.24 1.58
CA GLN A 363 5.78 15.01 1.90
C GLN A 363 6.46 14.37 3.10
N VAL A 364 7.69 13.90 2.92
CA VAL A 364 8.46 13.20 3.94
C VAL A 364 9.59 14.11 4.38
N ILE A 365 9.72 14.32 5.69
CA ILE A 365 10.64 15.28 6.28
C ILE A 365 11.51 14.55 7.28
N ALA A 366 12.82 14.54 7.02
CA ALA A 366 13.81 13.97 7.91
C ALA A 366 14.41 15.05 8.81
N TYR A 367 14.48 14.79 10.11
CA TYR A 367 14.99 15.70 11.13
C TYR A 367 16.19 15.10 11.86
N ASP A 368 17.14 15.96 12.25
CA ASP A 368 18.24 15.60 13.15
C ASP A 368 17.82 15.58 14.63
N ALA A 369 18.77 15.30 15.52
CA ALA A 369 18.58 15.30 16.98
C ALA A 369 18.15 16.66 17.57
N LYS A 370 18.47 17.77 16.89
CA LYS A 370 18.14 19.13 17.31
C LYS A 370 16.81 19.61 16.72
N GLY A 371 16.15 18.79 15.90
CA GLY A 371 14.92 19.12 15.20
C GLY A 371 15.12 19.99 13.96
N ALA A 372 16.35 20.10 13.45
CA ALA A 372 16.63 20.75 12.17
C ALA A 372 16.24 19.81 11.02
N VAL A 373 15.67 20.38 9.95
CA VAL A 373 15.32 19.63 8.74
C VAL A 373 16.61 19.30 7.98
N LEU A 374 16.87 18.01 7.79
CA LEU A 374 18.01 17.51 7.01
C LEU A 374 17.65 17.33 5.53
N ALA A 375 16.50 16.73 5.27
CA ALA A 375 16.03 16.46 3.92
C ALA A 375 14.50 16.49 3.83
N GLN A 376 14.00 16.80 2.63
CA GLN A 376 12.57 16.76 2.31
C GLN A 376 12.36 16.06 0.97
N GLY A 377 11.74 14.88 1.02
CA GLY A 377 11.30 14.15 -0.16
C GLY A 377 9.80 14.34 -0.42
N VAL A 378 9.40 14.28 -1.69
CA VAL A 378 7.99 14.31 -2.09
C VAL A 378 7.68 13.15 -3.00
N VAL A 379 6.65 12.38 -2.65
CA VAL A 379 6.01 11.41 -3.55
C VAL A 379 4.70 12.00 -4.04
N SER A 380 4.47 12.07 -5.35
CA SER A 380 3.22 12.63 -5.91
C SER A 380 2.72 11.90 -7.14
N GLY A 381 1.40 11.94 -7.35
CA GLY A 381 0.73 11.25 -8.46
C GLY A 381 -0.72 11.71 -8.63
N GLY A 382 -1.44 11.02 -9.52
CA GLY A 382 -2.85 11.24 -9.80
C GLY A 382 -3.76 10.64 -8.74
N ASP A 383 -4.83 9.98 -9.15
CA ASP A 383 -5.84 9.41 -8.25
C ASP A 383 -5.25 8.37 -7.28
N PRO A 384 -5.17 8.69 -5.97
CA PRO A 384 -4.56 7.80 -4.99
C PRO A 384 -5.32 6.49 -4.81
N GLY A 385 -6.65 6.55 -4.70
CA GLY A 385 -7.44 5.42 -4.21
C GLY A 385 -7.59 4.29 -5.20
N TYR A 386 -7.40 4.55 -6.50
CA TYR A 386 -7.69 3.55 -7.54
C TYR A 386 -6.65 3.53 -8.66
N THR A 387 -6.49 4.63 -9.42
CA THR A 387 -5.64 4.60 -10.61
C THR A 387 -4.16 4.40 -10.24
N GLU A 388 -3.67 5.17 -9.27
CA GLU A 388 -2.28 5.04 -8.80
C GLU A 388 -2.10 3.78 -7.96
N THR A 389 -3.12 3.35 -7.20
CA THR A 389 -3.09 2.07 -6.48
C THR A 389 -2.97 0.87 -7.44
N ALA A 390 -3.70 0.87 -8.56
CA ALA A 390 -3.60 -0.20 -9.55
C ALA A 390 -2.20 -0.30 -10.17
N LYS A 391 -1.60 0.86 -10.48
CA LYS A 391 -0.22 0.98 -10.94
C LYS A 391 0.76 0.46 -9.89
N MET A 392 0.65 0.95 -8.65
CA MET A 392 1.49 0.54 -7.53
C MET A 392 1.49 -0.98 -7.33
N LEU A 393 0.31 -1.59 -7.24
CA LEU A 393 0.16 -3.03 -7.07
C LEU A 393 0.79 -3.81 -8.24
N SER A 394 0.53 -3.35 -9.46
CA SER A 394 1.03 -4.01 -10.67
C SER A 394 2.55 -3.96 -10.75
N GLU A 395 3.17 -2.81 -10.45
CA GLU A 395 4.63 -2.67 -10.47
C GLU A 395 5.31 -3.54 -9.40
N CYS A 396 4.72 -3.69 -8.20
CA CYS A 396 5.19 -4.66 -7.21
C CYS A 396 5.17 -6.10 -7.76
N ALA A 397 4.09 -6.48 -8.44
CA ALA A 397 3.95 -7.82 -9.01
C ALA A 397 4.91 -8.07 -10.17
N LEU A 398 5.13 -7.08 -11.04
CA LEU A 398 6.08 -7.17 -12.15
C LEU A 398 7.52 -7.30 -11.65
N LEU A 399 7.89 -6.59 -10.58
CA LEU A 399 9.20 -6.76 -9.95
C LEU A 399 9.38 -8.15 -9.36
N LEU A 400 8.36 -8.71 -8.71
CA LEU A 400 8.38 -10.11 -8.26
C LEU A 400 8.47 -11.10 -9.42
N ALA A 401 7.76 -10.86 -10.52
CA ALA A 401 7.74 -11.79 -11.65
C ALA A 401 9.06 -11.77 -12.45
N HIS A 402 9.67 -10.60 -12.62
CA HIS A 402 10.80 -10.43 -13.56
C HIS A 402 12.15 -10.19 -12.87
N HIS A 403 12.16 -9.68 -11.64
CA HIS A 403 13.39 -9.26 -10.93
C HIS A 403 13.55 -9.93 -9.56
N ARG A 404 12.84 -11.03 -9.29
CA ARG A 404 12.75 -11.69 -7.97
C ARG A 404 14.06 -11.88 -7.22
N TYR A 405 15.14 -12.22 -7.93
CA TYR A 405 16.46 -12.55 -7.35
C TYR A 405 17.38 -11.33 -7.20
N GLU A 406 16.98 -10.20 -7.76
CA GLU A 406 17.66 -8.90 -7.59
C GLU A 406 17.08 -8.12 -6.40
N LEU A 407 15.93 -8.56 -5.87
CA LEU A 407 15.24 -7.89 -4.77
C LEU A 407 15.99 -7.99 -3.44
N PRO A 408 15.96 -6.94 -2.59
CA PRO A 408 16.65 -6.91 -1.31
C PRO A 408 16.29 -8.05 -0.34
N LEU A 409 15.01 -8.43 -0.27
CA LEU A 409 14.54 -9.49 0.60
C LEU A 409 14.06 -10.69 -0.21
N ARG A 410 14.51 -11.90 0.19
CA ARG A 410 14.23 -13.13 -0.56
C ARG A 410 12.97 -13.86 -0.14
N ALA A 411 12.53 -13.75 1.11
CA ALA A 411 11.37 -14.50 1.59
C ALA A 411 10.81 -13.88 2.88
N GLY A 412 9.66 -14.39 3.30
CA GLY A 412 8.95 -13.94 4.48
C GLY A 412 7.86 -12.92 4.16
N VAL A 413 7.20 -12.43 5.21
CA VAL A 413 6.26 -11.30 5.10
C VAL A 413 7.03 -9.99 5.14
N ALA A 414 7.04 -9.24 4.06
CA ALA A 414 7.83 -8.02 3.89
C ALA A 414 6.93 -6.77 3.79
N THR A 415 7.57 -5.61 3.64
CA THR A 415 6.93 -4.33 3.30
C THR A 415 7.39 -3.89 1.92
N THR A 416 6.78 -2.86 1.34
CA THR A 416 7.16 -2.39 0.01
C THR A 416 8.59 -1.84 -0.03
N ALA A 417 9.03 -1.12 1.00
CA ALA A 417 10.40 -0.64 1.09
C ALA A 417 11.41 -1.78 1.30
N SER A 418 11.15 -2.71 2.23
CA SER A 418 12.08 -3.82 2.50
C SER A 418 12.11 -4.86 1.37
N ALA A 419 11.00 -5.08 0.67
CA ALA A 419 10.93 -6.04 -0.43
C ALA A 419 11.56 -5.51 -1.71
N PHE A 420 11.40 -4.22 -2.03
CA PHE A 420 11.74 -3.71 -3.36
C PHE A 420 12.75 -2.56 -3.36
N GLY A 421 12.76 -1.72 -2.32
CA GLY A 421 13.63 -0.56 -2.20
C GLY A 421 13.68 0.30 -3.48
N ASN A 422 14.89 0.52 -3.99
CA ASN A 422 15.12 1.38 -5.17
C ASN A 422 14.54 0.79 -6.47
N HIS A 423 14.34 -0.52 -6.57
CA HIS A 423 13.71 -1.11 -7.75
C HIS A 423 12.28 -0.59 -7.93
N LEU A 424 11.49 -0.51 -6.85
CA LEU A 424 10.13 0.01 -6.91
C LEU A 424 10.09 1.53 -7.04
N VAL A 425 11.04 2.27 -6.46
CA VAL A 425 11.18 3.72 -6.74
C VAL A 425 11.37 3.96 -8.24
N SER A 426 12.28 3.23 -8.88
CA SER A 426 12.54 3.35 -10.33
C SER A 426 11.33 2.92 -11.16
N SER A 427 10.69 1.79 -10.83
CA SER A 427 9.51 1.29 -11.56
C SER A 427 8.35 2.27 -11.51
N LEU A 428 8.02 2.77 -10.31
CA LEU A 428 6.94 3.74 -10.13
C LEU A 428 7.25 5.09 -10.79
N SER A 429 8.52 5.51 -10.80
CA SER A 429 8.98 6.70 -11.53
C SER A 429 8.77 6.56 -13.04
N ALA A 430 9.15 5.41 -13.62
CA ALA A 430 8.86 5.09 -15.02
C ALA A 430 7.36 4.96 -15.31
N ALA A 431 6.56 4.72 -14.28
CA ALA A 431 5.10 4.74 -14.32
C ALA A 431 4.45 6.09 -14.02
N GLY A 432 5.25 7.14 -13.84
CA GLY A 432 4.75 8.52 -13.71
C GLY A 432 4.39 8.95 -12.29
N ILE A 433 4.67 8.12 -11.27
CA ILE A 433 4.68 8.58 -9.87
C ILE A 433 6.00 9.31 -9.64
N LYS A 434 5.94 10.55 -9.14
CA LYS A 434 7.15 11.38 -8.98
C LYS A 434 7.74 11.22 -7.60
N PHE A 435 9.06 11.05 -7.55
CA PHE A 435 9.88 11.15 -6.35
C PHE A 435 10.81 12.35 -6.52
N GLU A 436 10.68 13.36 -5.66
CA GLU A 436 11.38 14.64 -5.82
C GLU A 436 12.09 15.05 -4.53
N ASP A 437 13.34 15.50 -4.64
CA ASP A 437 14.05 16.22 -3.58
C ASP A 437 13.67 17.71 -3.59
N VAL A 438 13.05 18.14 -2.50
CA VAL A 438 12.64 19.53 -2.27
C VAL A 438 13.36 20.16 -1.08
N THR A 439 14.47 19.57 -0.64
CA THR A 439 15.29 20.08 0.45
C THR A 439 15.71 21.53 0.19
N GLY A 440 15.45 22.41 1.16
CA GLY A 440 15.77 23.85 1.07
C GLY A 440 14.89 24.66 0.11
N LYS A 441 13.92 24.05 -0.60
CA LYS A 441 12.96 24.78 -1.44
C LYS A 441 11.78 25.28 -0.61
N ASP A 442 11.21 26.43 -0.99
CA ASP A 442 9.98 26.90 -0.32
C ASP A 442 8.85 25.89 -0.57
N PRO A 443 8.24 25.30 0.48
CA PRO A 443 7.17 24.31 0.34
C PRO A 443 5.95 24.84 -0.44
N THR A 444 5.79 26.17 -0.52
CA THR A 444 4.70 26.81 -1.28
C THR A 444 5.00 26.96 -2.78
N SER A 445 6.27 26.93 -3.20
CA SER A 445 6.66 27.08 -4.61
C SER A 445 6.25 25.87 -5.47
N ALA A 446 6.27 24.67 -4.88
CA ALA A 446 5.79 23.44 -5.51
C ALA A 446 4.25 23.41 -5.68
N ALA A 447 3.50 24.15 -4.86
CA ALA A 447 2.03 24.17 -4.91
C ALA A 447 1.47 24.96 -6.10
N LYS A 448 2.26 25.86 -6.72
CA LYS A 448 1.82 26.69 -7.85
C LYS A 448 1.88 25.99 -9.22
N ARG A 449 2.47 24.79 -9.33
CA ARG A 449 2.60 24.08 -10.62
C ARG A 449 1.41 23.18 -11.00
N GLN A 450 0.36 23.10 -10.18
CA GLN A 450 -0.79 22.20 -10.40
C GLN A 450 -2.16 22.84 -10.09
N SER A 451 -2.27 24.17 -10.11
CA SER A 451 -3.57 24.85 -10.02
C SER A 451 -4.26 24.91 -11.37
#